data_AF-A0A4Q3CF31-F1
#
_entry.id   AF-A0A4Q3CF31-F1
#
_cell.length_a   1.000
_cell.length_b   1.000
_cell.length_c   1.000
_cell.angle_alpha   90.00
_cell.angle_beta   90.00
_cell.angle_gamma   90.00
#
_symmetry.space_group_name_H-M   'P 1'
#
loop_
_entity.id
_entity.type
_entity.pdbx_description
1 polymer ?
#
loop_
_entity_poly.entity_id
_entity_poly.type
_entity_poly.pdbx_seq_one_letter_code
_entity_poly.pdbx_strand_id
1 'polypeptide(L)'
;EAVAARMAQLNQSRPAGHSGIGTTLSANALAITAMDVMLSDVITPSAYAHMLHGAARLVAGLEQEIVAAGLDWHVTQVGARVEFLTCPTPPRNGSEAKAAMRPELEAAFHLFLANRGILLAPFHNMMLVSPVTGDDQIDRLVGAFADGVRALKE
;
A
#
# COMPACT_ATOMS: atom_id res chain seq x y z
N GLU A 1 2.68 -29.67 -1.03
CA GLU A 1 3.38 -30.95 -0.75
C GLU A 1 4.91 -30.90 -0.88
N ALA A 2 5.47 -30.54 -2.04
CA ALA A 2 6.93 -30.62 -2.26
C ALA A 2 7.79 -29.76 -1.31
N VAL A 3 7.33 -28.55 -0.97
CA VAL A 3 8.06 -27.64 -0.05
C VAL A 3 8.08 -28.19 1.38
N ALA A 4 6.94 -28.71 1.86
CA ALA A 4 6.83 -29.31 3.19
C ALA A 4 7.76 -30.52 3.35
N ALA A 5 7.84 -31.39 2.34
CA ALA A 5 8.76 -32.52 2.33
C ALA A 5 10.23 -32.08 2.42
N ARG A 6 10.63 -31.05 1.65
CA ARG A 6 12.01 -30.50 1.69
C ARG A 6 12.35 -29.85 3.03
N MET A 7 11.40 -29.15 3.65
CA MET A 7 11.59 -28.57 5.00
C MET A 7 11.73 -29.65 6.07
N ALA A 8 10.92 -30.71 6.01
CA ALA A 8 11.03 -31.84 6.94
C ALA A 8 12.41 -32.53 6.81
N GLN A 9 12.87 -32.76 5.58
CA GLN A 9 14.17 -33.38 5.31
C GLN A 9 15.34 -32.53 5.80
N LEU A 10 15.30 -31.21 5.59
CA LEU A 10 16.31 -30.28 6.09
C LEU A 10 16.35 -30.21 7.62
N ASN A 11 15.18 -30.24 8.27
CA ASN A 11 15.11 -30.24 9.73
C ASN A 11 15.69 -31.53 10.33
N GLN A 12 15.51 -32.67 9.66
CA GLN A 12 16.11 -33.94 10.08
C GLN A 12 17.64 -33.96 9.94
N SER A 13 18.20 -33.24 8.96
CA SER A 13 19.65 -33.21 8.73
C SER A 13 20.41 -32.16 9.57
N ARG A 14 19.70 -31.33 10.34
CA ARG A 14 20.32 -30.26 11.14
C ARG A 14 20.90 -30.81 12.45
N PRO A 15 22.12 -30.39 12.87
CA PRO A 15 22.65 -30.70 14.18
C PRO A 15 21.71 -30.19 15.28
N ALA A 16 21.61 -30.93 16.39
CA ALA A 16 20.86 -30.48 17.56
C ALA A 16 21.45 -29.16 18.09
N GLY A 17 20.62 -28.13 18.24
CA GLY A 17 21.05 -26.82 18.74
C GLY A 17 19.87 -25.85 18.88
N HIS A 18 19.98 -24.92 19.83
CA HIS A 18 19.03 -23.82 19.99
C HIS A 18 19.57 -22.61 19.21
N SER A 19 18.86 -22.16 18.17
CA SER A 19 19.20 -20.91 17.47
C SER A 19 18.91 -19.65 18.30
N GLY A 20 18.16 -19.78 19.40
CA GLY A 20 17.59 -18.65 20.15
C GLY A 20 16.45 -17.94 19.42
N ILE A 21 15.97 -18.50 18.30
CA ILE A 21 14.94 -17.90 17.45
C ILE A 21 13.66 -18.74 17.55
N GLY A 22 12.55 -18.08 17.85
CA GLY A 22 11.21 -18.69 17.93
C GLY A 22 10.44 -18.19 19.15
N THR A 23 9.12 -18.05 19.01
CA THR A 23 8.21 -17.69 20.12
C THR A 23 7.02 -18.66 20.14
N THR A 24 6.30 -18.75 21.26
CA THR A 24 5.22 -19.72 21.49
C THR A 24 4.14 -19.75 20.39
N LEU A 25 3.87 -18.61 19.74
CA LEU A 25 2.83 -18.50 18.70
C LEU A 25 3.39 -18.51 17.26
N SER A 26 4.71 -18.58 17.09
CA SER A 26 5.33 -18.70 15.78
C SER A 26 4.88 -20.00 15.11
N ALA A 27 4.41 -19.92 13.86
CA ALA A 27 3.89 -21.06 13.10
C ALA A 27 2.73 -21.82 13.77
N ASN A 28 1.89 -21.14 14.56
CA ASN A 28 0.66 -21.74 15.05
C ASN A 28 -0.27 -22.16 13.89
N ALA A 29 -1.17 -23.11 14.15
CA ALA A 29 -2.02 -23.71 13.12
C ALA A 29 -2.88 -22.69 12.35
N LEU A 30 -3.41 -21.67 13.04
CA LEU A 30 -4.21 -20.63 12.41
C LEU A 30 -3.38 -19.81 11.42
N ALA A 31 -2.19 -19.37 11.82
CA ALA A 31 -1.29 -18.59 10.98
C ALA A 31 -0.86 -19.36 9.73
N ILE A 32 -0.48 -20.64 9.89
CA ILE A 32 -0.07 -21.48 8.75
C ILE A 32 -1.24 -21.73 7.80
N THR A 33 -2.43 -22.01 8.32
CA THR A 33 -3.63 -22.22 7.50
C THR A 33 -4.01 -20.95 6.73
N ALA A 34 -3.97 -19.78 7.39
CA ALA A 34 -4.24 -18.51 6.72
C ALA A 34 -3.18 -18.20 5.65
N MET A 35 -1.89 -18.46 5.90
CA MET A 35 -0.83 -18.27 4.90
C MET A 35 -1.03 -19.16 3.67
N ASP A 36 -1.41 -20.43 3.86
CA ASP A 36 -1.67 -21.35 2.76
C ASP A 36 -2.79 -20.85 1.84
N VAL A 37 -3.93 -20.43 2.42
CA VAL A 37 -5.05 -19.85 1.67
C VAL A 37 -4.66 -18.53 1.01
N MET A 38 -3.94 -17.65 1.71
CA MET A 38 -3.51 -16.38 1.12
C MET A 38 -2.61 -16.60 -0.09
N LEU A 39 -1.68 -17.56 -0.04
CA LEU A 39 -0.75 -17.83 -1.15
C LEU A 39 -1.38 -18.60 -2.31
N SER A 40 -2.37 -19.45 -2.04
CA SER A 40 -3.03 -20.27 -3.07
C SER A 40 -4.18 -19.55 -3.78
N ASP A 41 -5.02 -18.85 -3.01
CA ASP A 41 -6.31 -18.35 -3.51
C ASP A 41 -6.36 -16.82 -3.66
N VAL A 42 -5.61 -16.07 -2.84
CA VAL A 42 -5.71 -14.61 -2.79
C VAL A 42 -4.57 -13.90 -3.53
N ILE A 43 -3.32 -14.29 -3.28
CA ILE A 43 -2.10 -13.69 -3.83
C ILE A 43 -1.78 -14.37 -5.17
N THR A 44 -2.73 -14.29 -6.10
CA THR A 44 -2.68 -14.96 -7.41
C THR A 44 -2.30 -13.99 -8.54
N PRO A 45 -1.83 -14.48 -9.70
CA PRO A 45 -1.56 -13.63 -10.86
C PRO A 45 -2.77 -12.81 -11.31
N SER A 46 -3.98 -13.38 -11.27
CA SER A 46 -5.22 -12.68 -11.63
C SER A 46 -5.58 -11.58 -10.62
N ALA A 47 -5.37 -11.84 -9.32
CA ALA A 47 -5.55 -10.82 -8.29
C ALA A 47 -4.58 -9.64 -8.50
N TYR A 48 -3.30 -9.91 -8.78
CA TYR A 48 -2.34 -8.86 -9.13
C TYR A 48 -2.71 -8.12 -10.41
N ALA A 49 -3.21 -8.80 -11.45
CA ALA A 49 -3.66 -8.13 -12.67
C ALA A 49 -4.76 -7.10 -12.38
N HIS A 50 -5.76 -7.46 -11.56
CA HIS A 50 -6.80 -6.54 -11.08
C HIS A 50 -6.20 -5.38 -10.28
N MET A 51 -5.37 -5.69 -9.28
CA MET A 51 -4.74 -4.67 -8.42
C MET A 51 -3.89 -3.68 -9.21
N LEU A 52 -3.14 -4.16 -10.21
CA LEU A 52 -2.29 -3.32 -11.06
C LEU A 52 -3.11 -2.44 -12.01
N HIS A 53 -4.23 -2.96 -12.53
CA HIS A 53 -5.17 -2.16 -13.30
C HIS A 53 -5.75 -1.03 -12.45
N GLY A 54 -6.26 -1.36 -11.26
CA GLY A 54 -6.80 -0.36 -10.34
C GLY A 54 -5.74 0.65 -9.87
N ALA A 55 -4.50 0.23 -9.65
CA ALA A 55 -3.42 1.13 -9.29
C ALA A 55 -3.08 2.10 -10.44
N ALA A 56 -3.05 1.62 -11.69
CA ALA A 56 -2.85 2.49 -12.85
C ALA A 56 -3.99 3.51 -13.01
N ARG A 57 -5.25 3.08 -12.80
CA ARG A 57 -6.42 3.98 -12.78
C ARG A 57 -6.26 5.05 -11.69
N LEU A 58 -5.88 4.64 -10.48
CA LEU A 58 -5.68 5.55 -9.36
C LEU A 58 -4.59 6.59 -9.64
N VAL A 59 -3.44 6.15 -10.18
CA VAL A 59 -2.35 7.07 -10.57
C VAL A 59 -2.85 8.10 -11.58
N ALA A 60 -3.47 7.65 -12.67
CA ALA A 60 -3.97 8.54 -13.71
C ALA A 60 -4.97 9.57 -13.17
N GLY A 61 -5.89 9.13 -12.29
CA GLY A 61 -6.85 10.03 -11.65
C GLY A 61 -6.19 11.08 -10.76
N LEU A 62 -5.24 10.68 -9.90
CA LEU A 62 -4.54 11.63 -9.02
C LEU A 62 -3.67 12.61 -9.81
N GLU A 63 -2.92 12.13 -10.81
CA GLU A 63 -2.09 12.97 -11.67
C GLU A 63 -2.95 14.01 -12.41
N GLN A 64 -4.11 13.60 -12.94
CA GLN A 64 -5.05 14.51 -13.58
C GLN A 64 -5.50 15.63 -12.62
N GLU A 65 -5.88 15.30 -11.39
CA GLU A 65 -6.35 16.28 -10.41
C GLU A 65 -5.22 17.20 -9.91
N ILE A 66 -4.00 16.67 -9.75
CA ILE A 66 -2.80 17.45 -9.41
C ILE A 66 -2.51 18.48 -10.50
N VAL A 67 -2.53 18.06 -11.77
CA VAL A 67 -2.32 18.94 -12.94
C VAL A 67 -3.43 19.99 -13.05
N ALA A 68 -4.69 19.58 -12.91
CA ALA A 68 -5.84 20.49 -12.96
C ALA A 68 -5.78 21.55 -11.85
N ALA A 69 -5.25 21.18 -10.68
CA ALA A 69 -5.03 22.10 -9.58
C ALA A 69 -3.73 22.94 -9.73
N GLY A 70 -2.86 22.67 -10.70
CA GLY A 70 -1.57 23.37 -10.83
C GLY A 70 -0.69 23.20 -9.59
N LEU A 71 -0.71 22.01 -8.98
CA LEU A 71 0.14 21.68 -7.84
C LEU A 71 1.45 21.06 -8.33
N ASP A 72 2.56 21.49 -7.73
CA ASP A 72 3.87 20.87 -7.91
C ASP A 72 4.00 19.60 -7.06
N TRP A 73 3.03 18.69 -7.17
CA TRP A 73 3.00 17.42 -6.46
C TRP A 73 3.24 16.29 -7.47
N HIS A 74 3.57 15.10 -6.97
CA HIS A 74 3.79 13.94 -7.83
C HIS A 74 3.18 12.68 -7.24
N VAL A 75 2.94 11.70 -8.11
CA VAL A 75 2.45 10.37 -7.73
C VAL A 75 3.53 9.35 -8.08
N THR A 76 3.79 8.42 -7.17
CA THR A 76 4.72 7.30 -7.38
C THR A 76 3.97 5.99 -7.19
N GLN A 77 4.27 4.99 -8.02
CA GLN A 77 3.68 3.67 -7.96
C GLN A 77 4.75 2.59 -7.93
N VAL A 78 4.56 1.60 -7.06
CA VAL A 78 5.31 0.34 -7.06
C VAL A 78 4.31 -0.81 -6.95
N GLY A 79 4.02 -1.43 -8.10
CA GLY A 79 2.99 -2.46 -8.18
C GLY A 79 1.61 -1.90 -7.81
N ALA A 80 0.96 -2.51 -6.82
CA ALA A 80 -0.37 -2.10 -6.35
C ALA A 80 -0.36 -0.96 -5.31
N ARG A 81 0.83 -0.53 -4.87
CA ARG A 81 0.99 0.58 -3.93
C ARG A 81 1.21 1.87 -4.73
N VAL A 82 0.41 2.88 -4.42
CA VAL A 82 0.46 4.23 -4.98
C VAL A 82 0.71 5.20 -3.83
N GLU A 83 1.46 6.28 -4.04
CA GLU A 83 1.71 7.30 -3.02
C GLU A 83 1.85 8.65 -3.69
N PHE A 84 1.15 9.67 -3.18
CA PHE A 84 1.36 11.05 -3.63
C PHE A 84 2.33 11.77 -2.70
N LEU A 85 3.11 12.69 -3.25
CA LEU A 85 4.11 13.43 -2.53
C LEU A 85 3.95 14.92 -2.83
N THR A 86 4.01 15.73 -1.78
CA THR A 86 3.76 17.16 -1.85
C THR A 86 5.03 17.95 -2.15
N CYS A 87 5.77 17.55 -3.19
CA CYS A 87 6.99 18.26 -3.62
C CYS A 87 7.23 18.20 -5.14
N PRO A 88 7.90 19.24 -5.70
CA PRO A 88 8.04 19.43 -7.15
C PRO A 88 8.90 18.37 -7.83
N THR A 89 9.92 17.88 -7.13
CA THR A 89 10.90 16.93 -7.67
C THR A 89 10.79 15.62 -6.91
N PRO A 90 10.57 14.49 -7.60
CA PRO A 90 10.58 13.18 -6.96
C PRO A 90 11.88 12.92 -6.19
N PRO A 91 11.80 12.58 -4.89
CA PRO A 91 12.98 12.31 -4.08
C PRO A 91 13.68 11.03 -4.54
N ARG A 92 15.01 11.03 -4.54
CA ARG A 92 15.83 9.89 -4.97
C ARG A 92 16.28 9.00 -3.80
N ASN A 93 16.05 9.43 -2.56
CA ASN A 93 16.44 8.72 -1.35
C ASN A 93 15.55 9.11 -0.16
N GLY A 94 15.68 8.37 0.94
CA GLY A 94 14.87 8.57 2.15
C GLY A 94 15.07 9.93 2.82
N SER A 95 16.27 10.52 2.74
CA SER A 95 16.53 11.85 3.32
C SER A 95 15.82 12.96 2.53
N GLU A 96 15.86 12.88 1.20
CA GLU A 96 15.11 13.78 0.32
C GLU A 96 13.59 13.62 0.52
N ALA A 97 13.09 12.38 0.64
CA ALA A 97 11.67 12.11 0.88
C ALA A 97 11.22 12.66 2.23
N LYS A 98 12.01 12.46 3.30
CA LYS A 98 11.72 13.01 4.63
C LYS A 98 11.70 14.53 4.62
N ALA A 99 12.60 15.17 3.89
CA ALA A 99 12.64 16.64 3.79
C ALA A 99 11.42 17.21 3.03
N ALA A 100 10.81 16.42 2.16
CA ALA A 100 9.61 16.79 1.41
C ALA A 100 8.30 16.62 2.19
N MET A 101 8.30 15.90 3.33
CA MET A 101 7.10 15.66 4.13
C MET A 101 6.55 16.98 4.70
N ARG A 102 5.23 17.11 4.69
CA ARG A 102 4.51 18.27 5.21
C ARG A 102 3.49 17.80 6.27
N PRO A 103 3.91 17.54 7.52
CA PRO A 103 3.08 16.82 8.49
C PRO A 103 1.70 17.45 8.75
N GLU A 104 1.61 18.78 8.84
CA GLU A 104 0.33 19.47 9.07
C GLU A 104 -0.62 19.36 7.88
N LEU A 105 -0.08 19.52 6.67
CA LEU A 105 -0.83 19.36 5.42
C LEU A 105 -1.31 17.92 5.26
N GLU A 106 -0.42 16.96 5.48
CA GLU A 106 -0.72 15.54 5.43
C GLU A 106 -1.81 15.19 6.45
N ALA A 107 -1.67 15.60 7.71
CA ALA A 107 -2.67 15.35 8.75
C ALA A 107 -4.04 15.97 8.41
N ALA A 108 -4.07 17.20 7.90
CA ALA A 108 -5.29 17.85 7.46
C ALA A 108 -5.97 17.06 6.31
N PHE A 109 -5.18 16.58 5.35
CA PHE A 109 -5.67 15.79 4.23
C PHE A 109 -6.24 14.44 4.68
N HIS A 110 -5.53 13.72 5.56
CA HIS A 110 -5.99 12.47 6.16
C HIS A 110 -7.32 12.66 6.91
N LEU A 111 -7.43 13.72 7.71
CA LEU A 111 -8.65 14.04 8.44
C LEU A 111 -9.80 14.38 7.49
N PHE A 112 -9.53 15.13 6.41
CA PHE A 112 -10.50 15.49 5.39
C PHE A 112 -11.10 14.24 4.71
N LEU A 113 -10.24 13.28 4.36
CA LEU A 113 -10.64 12.00 3.77
C LEU A 113 -11.38 11.11 4.77
N ALA A 114 -10.92 11.04 6.02
CA ALA A 114 -11.56 10.26 7.08
C ALA A 114 -13.00 10.74 7.35
N ASN A 115 -13.23 12.05 7.37
CA ASN A 115 -14.56 12.65 7.49
C ASN A 115 -15.48 12.34 6.29
N ARG A 116 -14.91 11.82 5.19
CA ARG A 116 -15.64 11.33 4.02
C ARG A 116 -15.60 9.80 3.95
N GLY A 117 -15.27 9.10 5.02
CA GLY A 117 -15.26 7.63 5.05
C GLY A 117 -14.21 7.02 4.10
N ILE A 118 -13.06 7.67 3.95
CA ILE A 118 -11.90 7.16 3.23
C ILE A 118 -10.74 7.12 4.23
N LEU A 119 -10.19 5.93 4.45
CA LEU A 119 -9.12 5.73 5.42
C LEU A 119 -7.79 5.51 4.69
N LEU A 120 -6.85 6.42 4.92
CA LEU A 120 -5.45 6.25 4.57
C LEU A 120 -4.64 6.00 5.85
N ALA A 121 -3.51 5.31 5.71
CA ALA A 121 -2.60 5.09 6.84
C ALA A 121 -2.01 6.44 7.28
N PRO A 122 -2.20 6.89 8.54
CA PRO A 122 -1.90 8.28 8.96
C PRO A 122 -0.40 8.61 9.11
N PHE A 123 0.45 7.81 8.47
CA PHE A 123 1.91 7.93 8.47
C PHE A 123 2.49 7.89 7.05
N HIS A 124 1.64 7.75 6.01
CA HIS A 124 2.01 7.83 4.61
C HIS A 124 0.85 8.38 3.77
N ASN A 125 1.14 9.14 2.72
CA ASN A 125 0.17 9.51 1.70
C ASN A 125 -0.09 8.36 0.70
N MET A 126 0.01 7.12 1.19
CA MET A 126 -0.04 5.92 0.37
C MET A 126 -1.42 5.31 0.31
N MET A 127 -1.67 4.63 -0.78
CA MET A 127 -2.85 3.84 -1.09
C MET A 127 -2.39 2.47 -1.57
N LEU A 128 -3.10 1.43 -1.13
CA LEU A 128 -2.84 0.07 -1.57
C LEU A 128 -4.11 -0.51 -2.19
N VAL A 129 -4.05 -0.80 -3.48
CA VAL A 129 -5.16 -1.43 -4.20
C VAL A 129 -5.17 -2.92 -3.86
N SER A 130 -6.32 -3.42 -3.41
CA SER A 130 -6.54 -4.82 -3.06
C SER A 130 -7.25 -5.57 -4.20
N PRO A 131 -7.28 -6.92 -4.17
CA PRO A 131 -8.02 -7.71 -5.17
C PRO A 131 -9.53 -7.42 -5.24
N VAL A 132 -10.08 -6.75 -4.23
CA VAL A 132 -11.51 -6.42 -4.14
C VAL A 132 -11.79 -4.92 -4.19
N THR A 133 -10.77 -4.10 -4.46
CA THR A 133 -10.97 -2.66 -4.66
C THR A 133 -11.69 -2.44 -5.99
N GLY A 134 -12.85 -1.80 -5.95
CA GLY A 134 -13.64 -1.47 -7.14
C GLY A 134 -13.22 -0.16 -7.79
N ASP A 135 -13.52 0.00 -9.08
CA ASP A 135 -13.28 1.25 -9.81
C ASP A 135 -14.05 2.43 -9.21
N ASP A 136 -15.26 2.18 -8.70
CA ASP A 136 -16.08 3.17 -7.99
C ASP A 136 -15.42 3.68 -6.71
N GLN A 137 -14.71 2.80 -5.99
CA GLN A 137 -13.97 3.16 -4.78
C GLN A 137 -12.73 4.00 -5.12
N ILE A 138 -12.06 3.67 -6.23
CA ILE A 138 -10.95 4.45 -6.78
C ILE A 138 -11.43 5.83 -7.19
N ASP A 139 -12.51 5.92 -7.96
CA ASP A 139 -13.08 7.18 -8.43
C ASP A 139 -13.55 8.06 -7.27
N ARG A 140 -14.16 7.45 -6.24
CA ARG A 140 -14.55 8.14 -5.01
C ARG A 140 -13.34 8.74 -4.29
N LEU A 141 -12.23 8.02 -4.22
CA LEU A 141 -11.00 8.53 -3.63
C LEU A 141 -10.42 9.69 -4.46
N VAL A 142 -10.36 9.56 -5.78
CA VAL A 142 -9.86 10.61 -6.69
C VAL A 142 -10.71 11.88 -6.57
N GLY A 143 -12.04 11.74 -6.55
CA GLY A 143 -12.94 12.88 -6.35
C GLY A 143 -12.77 13.54 -4.97
N ALA A 144 -12.65 12.74 -3.90
CA ALA A 144 -12.38 13.28 -2.57
C ALA A 144 -10.99 13.93 -2.46
N PHE A 145 -10.00 13.44 -3.21
CA PHE A 145 -8.69 14.07 -3.31
C PHE A 145 -8.81 15.46 -3.96
N ALA A 146 -9.52 15.57 -5.08
CA ALA A 146 -9.77 16.84 -5.76
C ALA A 146 -10.49 17.86 -4.84
N ASP A 147 -11.51 17.40 -4.11
CA ASP A 147 -12.22 18.23 -3.14
C ASP A 147 -11.30 18.69 -1.99
N GLY A 148 -10.42 17.80 -1.50
CA GLY A 148 -9.45 18.12 -0.46
C GLY A 148 -8.44 19.17 -0.91
N VAL A 149 -7.93 19.03 -2.13
CA VAL A 149 -7.05 20.02 -2.76
C VAL A 149 -7.73 21.38 -2.92
N ARG A 150 -9.02 21.41 -3.32
CA ARG A 150 -9.79 22.65 -3.43
C ARG A 150 -9.96 23.32 -2.06
N ALA A 151 -10.36 22.56 -1.06
CA ALA A 151 -10.60 23.06 0.29
C ALA A 151 -9.35 23.64 0.97
N LEU A 152 -8.15 23.18 0.59
CA LEU A 152 -6.88 23.69 1.12
C LEU A 152 -6.43 25.03 0.50
N LYS A 153 -7.08 25.48 -0.58
CA LYS A 153 -6.77 26.73 -1.27
C LYS A 153 -7.68 27.90 -0.88
N GLU A 154 -8.78 27.61 -0.20
CA GLU A 154 -9.76 28.57 0.32
C GLU A 154 -9.34 29.07 1.71
#